data_AF-A0A838VQA8-F1
#
_entry.id   AF-A0A838VQA8-F1
#
_cell.length_a   1.000
_cell.length_b   1.000
_cell.length_c   1.000
_cell.angle_alpha   90.00
_cell.angle_beta   90.00
_cell.angle_gamma   90.00
#
_symmetry.space_group_name_H-M   'P 1'
#
loop_
_entity.id
_entity.type
_entity.pdbx_description
1 polymer ?
#
loop_
_entity_poly.entity_id
_entity_poly.type
_entity_poly.pdbx_seq_one_letter_code
_entity_poly.pdbx_strand_id
1 'polypeptide(L)'
;HDANLVTILTMVILYVEVILLLRVWGDRVHGQSHILRYYGFEITRLNGVDLLRGLATGLITTLLLFGTEGALGWLVWQPQSIFLIRIIIEGLVSALAVGFAEELLFRGWLFDELQRDYPTSVVWATAITFAVAHFIKPLAEIIRTLTQFPGVLMLGLLLVWAKRWRRGRLGLSMGLHAGLVWGYYIINVGQLIRYSHTVPDWVTGVNNNPLGGLIGLLFLSVLALWVRQRGS
;
A
#
# COMPACT_ATOMS: atom_id res chain seq x y z
N HIS A 1 17.41 -0.62 -26.95
CA HIS A 1 16.64 -1.46 -26.01
C HIS A 1 15.97 -0.54 -25.00
N ASP A 2 14.64 -0.55 -24.90
CA ASP A 2 13.91 0.22 -23.90
C ASP A 2 13.89 -0.55 -22.57
N ALA A 3 14.73 -0.15 -21.63
CA ALA A 3 14.87 -0.81 -20.33
C ALA A 3 13.58 -0.71 -19.48
N ASN A 4 12.77 0.35 -19.67
CA ASN A 4 11.51 0.51 -18.95
C ASN A 4 10.47 -0.49 -19.47
N LEU A 5 10.38 -0.64 -20.80
CA LEU A 5 9.49 -1.62 -21.41
C LEU A 5 9.83 -3.05 -20.97
N VAL A 6 11.12 -3.41 -20.96
CA VAL A 6 11.57 -4.73 -20.48
C VAL A 6 11.13 -4.95 -19.04
N THR A 7 11.38 -3.98 -18.15
CA THR A 7 11.01 -4.09 -16.73
C THR A 7 9.50 -4.26 -16.55
N ILE A 8 8.69 -3.45 -17.23
CA ILE A 8 7.22 -3.53 -17.16
C ILE A 8 6.74 -4.90 -17.64
N LEU A 9 7.21 -5.36 -18.80
CA LEU A 9 6.82 -6.65 -19.35
C LEU A 9 7.23 -7.80 -18.43
N THR A 10 8.45 -7.79 -17.91
CA THR A 10 8.93 -8.80 -16.96
C THR A 10 8.06 -8.83 -15.71
N MET A 11 7.74 -7.69 -15.11
CA MET A 11 6.89 -7.64 -13.91
C MET A 11 5.48 -8.15 -14.19
N VAL A 12 4.87 -7.79 -15.33
CA VAL A 12 3.53 -8.27 -15.71
C VAL A 12 3.55 -9.78 -15.93
N ILE A 13 4.55 -10.32 -16.64
CA ILE A 13 4.65 -11.76 -16.91
C ILE A 13 4.83 -12.54 -15.61
N LEU A 14 5.77 -12.13 -14.76
CA LEU A 14 6.00 -12.77 -13.46
C LEU A 14 4.75 -12.74 -12.58
N TYR A 15 4.02 -11.63 -12.59
CA TYR A 15 2.83 -11.52 -11.77
C TYR A 15 1.66 -12.36 -12.31
N VAL A 16 1.51 -12.46 -13.64
CA VAL A 16 0.57 -13.41 -14.26
C VAL A 16 0.94 -14.85 -13.88
N GLU A 17 2.23 -15.20 -13.91
CA GLU A 17 2.72 -16.51 -13.47
C GLU A 17 2.36 -16.78 -12.00
N VAL A 18 2.56 -15.81 -11.10
CA VAL A 18 2.12 -15.93 -9.70
C VAL A 18 0.62 -16.22 -9.59
N ILE A 19 -0.24 -15.50 -10.33
CA ILE A 19 -1.69 -15.75 -10.29
C ILE A 19 -2.03 -17.17 -10.77
N LEU A 20 -1.38 -17.66 -11.83
CA LEU A 20 -1.58 -19.02 -12.33
C LEU A 20 -1.12 -20.07 -11.31
N LEU A 21 0.05 -19.86 -10.70
CA LEU A 21 0.57 -20.74 -9.65
C LEU A 21 -0.34 -20.76 -8.42
N LEU A 22 -0.92 -19.63 -8.02
CA LEU A 22 -1.88 -19.57 -6.91
C LEU A 22 -3.14 -20.40 -7.20
N ARG A 23 -3.64 -20.41 -8.44
CA ARG A 23 -4.76 -21.28 -8.84
C ARG A 23 -4.38 -22.74 -8.75
N VAL A 24 -3.23 -23.12 -9.33
CA VAL A 24 -2.73 -24.49 -9.27
C VAL A 24 -2.50 -24.95 -7.82
N TRP A 25 -1.98 -24.08 -6.96
CA TRP A 25 -1.81 -24.32 -5.53
C TRP A 25 -3.15 -24.61 -4.85
N GLY A 26 -4.14 -23.74 -5.06
CA GLY A 26 -5.49 -23.92 -4.52
C GLY A 26 -6.13 -25.24 -4.93
N ASP A 27 -5.95 -25.63 -6.19
CA ASP A 27 -6.51 -26.88 -6.73
C ASP A 27 -5.81 -28.11 -6.16
N ARG A 28 -4.47 -28.11 -6.16
CA ARG A 28 -3.69 -29.31 -5.80
C ARG A 28 -3.50 -29.51 -4.30
N VAL A 29 -3.39 -28.44 -3.53
CA VAL A 29 -3.14 -28.51 -2.09
C VAL A 29 -4.45 -28.50 -1.32
N HIS A 30 -5.39 -27.64 -1.73
CA HIS A 30 -6.62 -27.39 -0.97
C HIS A 30 -7.88 -27.96 -1.62
N GLY A 31 -7.81 -28.47 -2.85
CA GLY A 31 -8.98 -28.95 -3.60
C GLY A 31 -9.96 -27.84 -3.99
N GLN A 32 -9.52 -26.58 -4.04
CA GLN A 32 -10.36 -25.40 -4.20
C GLN A 32 -10.17 -24.73 -5.57
N SER A 33 -11.01 -25.11 -6.55
CA SER A 33 -11.04 -24.57 -7.93
C SER A 33 -11.20 -23.04 -8.06
N HIS A 34 -11.63 -22.37 -7.00
CA HIS A 34 -11.90 -20.93 -6.98
C HIS A 34 -11.15 -20.22 -5.85
N ILE A 35 -9.91 -20.66 -5.57
CA ILE A 35 -9.09 -20.18 -4.45
C ILE A 35 -8.94 -18.65 -4.35
N LEU A 36 -8.92 -17.93 -5.48
CA LEU A 36 -8.83 -16.46 -5.46
C LEU A 36 -10.04 -15.81 -4.76
N ARG A 37 -11.22 -16.43 -4.83
CA ARG A 37 -12.40 -15.96 -4.08
C ARG A 37 -12.25 -16.21 -2.59
N TYR A 38 -11.66 -17.34 -2.19
CA TYR A 38 -11.32 -17.63 -0.79
C TYR A 38 -10.30 -16.63 -0.23
N TYR A 39 -9.33 -16.23 -1.06
CA TYR A 39 -8.40 -15.15 -0.73
C TYR A 39 -9.07 -13.77 -0.59
N GLY A 40 -10.36 -13.64 -0.94
CA GLY A 40 -11.14 -12.41 -0.82
C GLY A 40 -11.15 -11.55 -2.08
N PHE A 41 -10.63 -12.06 -3.20
CA PHE A 41 -10.79 -11.43 -4.51
C PHE A 41 -12.15 -11.80 -5.10
N GLU A 42 -13.15 -11.01 -4.74
CA GLU A 42 -14.53 -11.16 -5.21
C GLU A 42 -14.88 -10.10 -6.26
N ILE A 43 -15.33 -10.51 -7.44
CA ILE A 43 -15.84 -9.60 -8.46
C ILE A 43 -17.31 -9.29 -8.15
N THR A 44 -17.54 -8.43 -7.16
CA THR A 44 -18.88 -8.01 -6.72
C THR A 44 -18.96 -6.49 -6.59
N ARG A 45 -20.18 -5.93 -6.73
CA ARG A 45 -20.42 -4.49 -6.54
C ARG A 45 -19.97 -4.03 -5.15
N LEU A 46 -20.18 -4.85 -4.13
CA LEU A 46 -19.78 -4.55 -2.77
C LEU A 46 -18.26 -4.41 -2.63
N ASN A 47 -17.50 -5.35 -3.20
CA ASN A 47 -16.04 -5.30 -3.19
C ASN A 47 -15.50 -4.08 -3.99
N GLY A 48 -16.14 -3.74 -5.11
CA GLY A 48 -15.83 -2.53 -5.88
C GLY A 48 -16.09 -1.24 -5.10
N VAL A 49 -17.20 -1.15 -4.35
CA VAL A 49 -17.48 -0.02 -3.46
C VAL A 49 -16.47 0.06 -2.31
N ASP A 50 -16.10 -1.07 -1.73
CA ASP A 50 -15.07 -1.14 -0.68
C ASP A 50 -13.71 -0.64 -1.22
N LEU A 51 -13.35 -0.99 -2.46
CA LEU A 51 -12.16 -0.47 -3.16
C LEU A 51 -12.21 1.03 -3.38
N LEU A 52 -13.30 1.58 -3.92
CA LEU A 52 -13.42 3.02 -4.15
C LEU A 52 -13.39 3.81 -2.84
N ARG A 53 -14.02 3.30 -1.78
CA ARG A 53 -13.97 3.91 -0.44
C ARG A 53 -12.56 3.88 0.14
N GLY A 54 -11.85 2.76 0.00
CA GLY A 54 -10.46 2.66 0.42
C GLY A 54 -9.57 3.65 -0.35
N LEU A 55 -9.72 3.71 -1.67
CA LEU A 55 -8.96 4.60 -2.55
C LEU A 55 -9.15 6.06 -2.15
N ALA A 56 -10.41 6.49 -1.98
CA ALA A 56 -10.72 7.84 -1.54
C ALA A 56 -10.15 8.12 -0.14
N THR A 57 -10.30 7.18 0.80
CA THR A 57 -9.81 7.35 2.19
C THR A 57 -8.28 7.49 2.23
N GLY A 58 -7.55 6.64 1.49
CA GLY A 58 -6.09 6.70 1.40
C GLY A 58 -5.61 8.00 0.74
N LEU A 59 -6.26 8.42 -0.35
CA LEU A 59 -5.93 9.69 -1.01
C LEU A 59 -6.16 10.87 -0.07
N ILE A 60 -7.34 10.95 0.55
CA ILE A 60 -7.69 12.02 1.50
C ILE A 60 -6.69 12.07 2.65
N THR A 61 -6.33 10.92 3.22
CA THR A 61 -5.33 10.85 4.32
C THR A 61 -4.00 11.45 3.88
N THR A 62 -3.56 11.15 2.66
CA THR A 62 -2.30 11.69 2.11
C THR A 62 -2.38 13.19 1.85
N LEU A 63 -3.49 13.67 1.30
CA LEU A 63 -3.71 15.10 1.06
C LEU A 63 -3.80 15.89 2.38
N LEU A 64 -4.43 15.33 3.41
CA LEU A 64 -4.47 15.95 4.73
C LEU A 64 -3.10 16.00 5.40
N LEU A 65 -2.27 14.97 5.24
CA LEU A 65 -0.88 14.97 5.71
C LEU A 65 -0.11 16.14 5.10
N PHE A 66 0.00 16.19 3.77
CA PHE A 66 0.77 17.25 3.11
C PHE A 66 0.12 18.63 3.26
N GLY A 67 -1.22 18.70 3.32
CA GLY A 67 -1.95 19.91 3.64
C GLY A 67 -1.61 20.46 5.02
N THR A 68 -1.48 19.59 6.02
CA THR A 68 -1.08 19.96 7.39
C THR A 68 0.37 20.43 7.42
N GLU A 69 1.29 19.70 6.80
CA GLU A 69 2.70 20.13 6.70
C GLU A 69 2.84 21.48 6.00
N GLY A 70 2.05 21.72 4.94
CA GLY A 70 2.02 23.00 4.23
C GLY A 70 1.43 24.13 5.08
N ALA A 71 0.34 23.88 5.79
CA ALA A 71 -0.28 24.86 6.69
C ALA A 71 0.64 25.28 7.85
N LEU A 72 1.51 24.36 8.30
CA LEU A 72 2.50 24.62 9.35
C LEU A 72 3.80 25.24 8.82
N GLY A 73 3.92 25.48 7.51
CA GLY A 73 5.12 26.05 6.88
C GLY A 73 6.32 25.10 6.83
N TRP A 74 6.08 23.79 6.94
CA TRP A 74 7.13 22.75 6.86
C TRP A 74 7.45 22.35 5.43
N LEU A 75 6.59 22.71 4.48
CA LEU A 75 6.82 22.59 3.05
C LEU A 75 6.30 23.80 2.29
N VAL A 76 6.80 23.97 1.07
CA VAL A 76 6.36 24.98 0.11
C VAL A 76 5.79 24.29 -1.11
N TRP A 77 4.56 24.64 -1.48
CA TRP A 77 3.91 24.18 -2.69
C TRP A 77 4.62 24.71 -3.92
N GLN A 78 4.96 23.82 -4.84
CA GLN A 78 5.63 24.16 -6.10
C GLN A 78 4.59 24.37 -7.22
N PRO A 79 4.92 25.19 -8.24
CA PRO A 79 4.10 25.31 -9.43
C PRO A 79 3.84 23.94 -10.07
N GLN A 80 2.60 23.69 -10.46
CA GLN A 80 2.22 22.44 -11.12
C GLN A 80 2.89 22.27 -12.48
N SER A 81 3.32 21.04 -12.78
CA SER A 81 3.75 20.65 -14.12
C SER A 81 2.58 20.72 -15.11
N ILE A 82 2.86 21.08 -16.37
CA ILE A 82 1.89 21.01 -17.47
C ILE A 82 1.36 19.58 -17.70
N PHE A 83 2.03 18.56 -17.15
CA PHE A 83 1.65 17.15 -17.25
C PHE A 83 0.89 16.63 -16.02
N LEU A 84 0.39 17.49 -15.13
CA LEU A 84 -0.25 17.05 -13.87
C LEU A 84 -1.39 16.04 -14.08
N ILE A 85 -2.26 16.24 -15.07
CA ILE A 85 -3.35 15.30 -15.38
C ILE A 85 -2.80 13.92 -15.76
N ARG A 86 -1.73 13.89 -16.58
CA ARG A 86 -1.06 12.66 -16.97
C ARG A 86 -0.48 11.95 -15.74
N ILE A 87 0.19 12.69 -14.84
CA ILE A 87 0.76 12.14 -13.60
C ILE A 87 -0.33 11.57 -12.70
N ILE A 88 -1.48 12.23 -12.59
CA ILE A 88 -2.63 11.76 -11.80
C ILE A 88 -3.13 10.42 -12.36
N ILE A 89 -3.29 10.30 -13.69
CA ILE A 89 -3.78 9.09 -14.34
C ILE A 89 -2.75 7.96 -14.25
N GLU A 90 -1.48 8.23 -14.56
CA GLU A 90 -0.39 7.25 -14.44
C GLU A 90 -0.28 6.73 -13.01
N GLY A 91 -0.29 7.64 -12.03
CA GLY A 91 -0.24 7.30 -10.63
C GLY A 91 -1.42 6.44 -10.19
N LEU A 92 -2.64 6.70 -10.69
CA LEU A 92 -3.82 5.91 -10.36
C LEU A 92 -3.68 4.47 -10.88
N VAL A 93 -3.26 4.32 -12.14
CA VAL A 93 -3.06 3.00 -12.76
C VAL A 93 -1.98 2.23 -12.03
N SER A 94 -0.83 2.86 -11.77
CA SER A 94 0.28 2.24 -11.02
C SER A 94 -0.14 1.85 -9.60
N ALA A 95 -0.82 2.73 -8.88
CA ALA A 95 -1.23 2.46 -7.50
C ALA A 95 -2.28 1.35 -7.40
N LEU A 96 -3.24 1.29 -8.34
CA LEU A 96 -4.19 0.18 -8.42
C LEU A 96 -3.50 -1.15 -8.76
N ALA A 97 -2.52 -1.14 -9.66
CA ALA A 97 -1.74 -2.33 -10.00
C ALA A 97 -0.93 -2.84 -8.80
N VAL A 98 -0.23 -1.96 -8.08
CA VAL A 98 0.51 -2.28 -6.85
C VAL A 98 -0.44 -2.78 -5.76
N GLY A 99 -1.51 -2.04 -5.48
CA GLY A 99 -2.50 -2.43 -4.49
C GLY A 99 -3.18 -3.77 -4.82
N PHE A 100 -3.44 -4.06 -6.09
CA PHE A 100 -3.94 -5.38 -6.50
C PHE A 100 -2.89 -6.47 -6.26
N ALA A 101 -1.67 -6.24 -6.71
CA ALA A 101 -0.60 -7.23 -6.65
C ALA A 101 -0.21 -7.61 -5.22
N GLU A 102 0.07 -6.60 -4.41
CA GLU A 102 0.53 -6.82 -3.05
C GLU A 102 -0.61 -7.32 -2.15
N GLU A 103 -1.84 -6.79 -2.28
CA GLU A 103 -2.92 -7.27 -1.42
C GLU A 103 -3.38 -8.68 -1.77
N LEU A 104 -3.33 -9.09 -3.04
CA LEU A 104 -3.61 -10.47 -3.40
C LEU A 104 -2.54 -11.43 -2.85
N LEU A 105 -1.27 -11.03 -2.87
CA LEU A 105 -0.16 -11.83 -2.36
C LEU A 105 -0.17 -11.92 -0.83
N PHE A 106 -0.17 -10.77 -0.14
CA PHE A 106 0.02 -10.72 1.31
C PHE A 106 -1.27 -10.94 2.09
N ARG A 107 -2.37 -10.28 1.70
CA ARG A 107 -3.67 -10.35 2.42
C ARG A 107 -4.60 -11.39 1.82
N GLY A 108 -4.36 -11.80 0.59
CA GLY A 108 -4.99 -12.94 -0.04
C GLY A 108 -4.30 -14.23 0.36
N TRP A 109 -3.28 -14.62 -0.40
CA TRP A 109 -2.62 -15.92 -0.28
C TRP A 109 -1.90 -16.11 1.06
N LEU A 110 -0.90 -15.29 1.40
CA LEU A 110 -0.06 -15.52 2.58
C LEU A 110 -0.88 -15.48 3.88
N PHE A 111 -1.82 -14.53 3.97
CA PHE A 111 -2.74 -14.46 5.11
C PHE A 111 -3.62 -15.70 5.20
N ASP A 112 -4.23 -16.15 4.10
CA ASP A 112 -5.11 -17.32 4.13
C ASP A 112 -4.36 -18.60 4.48
N GLU A 113 -3.13 -18.77 3.96
CA GLU A 113 -2.30 -19.94 4.25
C GLU A 113 -1.89 -19.96 5.74
N LEU A 114 -1.38 -18.85 6.26
CA LEU A 114 -0.99 -18.75 7.67
C LEU A 114 -2.19 -18.80 8.63
N GLN A 115 -3.37 -18.33 8.22
CA GLN A 115 -4.57 -18.31 9.06
C GLN A 115 -5.06 -19.72 9.41
N ARG A 116 -4.75 -20.73 8.58
CA ARG A 116 -5.15 -22.13 8.76
C ARG A 116 -4.47 -22.76 9.98
N ASP A 117 -3.16 -22.57 10.11
CA ASP A 117 -2.36 -23.22 11.17
C ASP A 117 -1.96 -22.25 12.30
N TYR A 118 -1.93 -20.94 12.03
CA TYR A 118 -1.42 -19.91 12.95
C TYR A 118 -2.40 -18.76 13.19
N PRO A 119 -3.66 -19.04 13.59
CA PRO A 119 -4.73 -18.04 13.65
C PRO A 119 -4.47 -16.90 14.64
N THR A 120 -3.69 -17.15 15.69
CA THR A 120 -3.37 -16.17 16.74
C THR A 120 -2.26 -15.19 16.32
N SER A 121 -1.30 -15.62 15.49
CA SER A 121 -0.14 -14.83 15.09
C SER A 121 -0.23 -14.26 13.66
N VAL A 122 -1.15 -14.74 12.83
CA VAL A 122 -1.27 -14.36 11.40
C VAL A 122 -1.29 -12.86 11.11
N VAL A 123 -1.89 -12.04 11.97
CA VAL A 123 -1.92 -10.57 11.78
C VAL A 123 -0.52 -9.98 11.82
N TRP A 124 0.26 -10.37 12.83
CA TRP A 124 1.62 -9.87 13.00
C TRP A 124 2.57 -10.54 12.01
N ALA A 125 2.44 -11.84 11.78
CA ALA A 125 3.27 -12.57 10.84
C ALA A 125 3.16 -11.99 9.42
N THR A 126 1.94 -11.73 8.93
CA THR A 126 1.77 -11.15 7.58
C THR A 126 2.23 -9.71 7.50
N ALA A 127 1.97 -8.88 8.53
CA ALA A 127 2.42 -7.49 8.56
C ALA A 127 3.96 -7.36 8.65
N ILE A 128 4.62 -8.21 9.44
CA ILE A 128 6.09 -8.25 9.53
C ILE A 128 6.68 -8.75 8.22
N THR A 129 6.16 -9.82 7.62
CA THR A 129 6.62 -10.31 6.32
C THR A 129 6.46 -9.25 5.23
N PHE A 130 5.34 -8.53 5.21
CA PHE A 130 5.12 -7.38 4.31
C PHE A 130 6.18 -6.29 4.51
N ALA A 131 6.44 -5.91 5.76
CA ALA A 131 7.46 -4.91 6.08
C ALA A 131 8.87 -5.38 5.68
N VAL A 132 9.25 -6.61 6.00
CA VAL A 132 10.57 -7.17 5.63
C VAL A 132 10.72 -7.28 4.12
N ALA A 133 9.67 -7.64 3.37
CA ALA A 133 9.70 -7.73 1.92
C ALA A 133 10.05 -6.38 1.26
N HIS A 134 9.59 -5.27 1.84
CA HIS A 134 9.94 -3.91 1.41
C HIS A 134 11.42 -3.55 1.64
N PHE A 135 12.19 -4.43 2.31
CA PHE A 135 13.61 -4.30 2.56
C PHE A 135 14.47 -5.35 1.85
N ILE A 136 13.91 -6.11 0.90
CA ILE A 136 14.68 -6.93 -0.04
C ILE A 136 15.30 -6.01 -1.10
N LYS A 137 16.41 -5.37 -0.73
CA LYS A 137 17.14 -4.38 -1.55
C LYS A 137 18.62 -4.35 -1.13
N PRO A 138 19.53 -3.71 -1.90
CA PRO A 138 20.93 -3.58 -1.51
C PRO A 138 21.10 -2.94 -0.13
N LEU A 139 22.13 -3.34 0.62
CA LEU A 139 22.35 -2.90 2.02
C LEU A 139 22.36 -1.38 2.19
N ALA A 140 22.99 -0.66 1.26
CA ALA A 140 23.01 0.81 1.30
C ALA A 140 21.58 1.41 1.27
N GLU A 141 20.69 0.82 0.48
CA GLU A 141 19.31 1.26 0.35
C GLU A 141 18.48 0.85 1.58
N ILE A 142 18.77 -0.31 2.19
CA ILE A 142 18.18 -0.71 3.48
C ILE A 142 18.49 0.34 4.54
N ILE A 143 19.77 0.70 4.69
CA ILE A 143 20.22 1.69 5.68
C ILE A 143 19.55 3.05 5.41
N ARG A 144 19.53 3.49 4.14
CA ARG A 144 18.92 4.75 3.74
C ARG A 144 17.42 4.81 4.06
N THR A 145 16.71 3.70 3.94
CA THR A 145 15.24 3.65 4.09
C THR A 145 14.78 3.09 5.44
N LEU A 146 15.70 2.82 6.37
CA LEU A 146 15.42 2.11 7.62
C LEU A 146 14.34 2.80 8.48
N THR A 147 14.31 4.13 8.49
CA THR A 147 13.31 4.92 9.22
C THR A 147 11.88 4.68 8.74
N GLN A 148 11.68 4.15 7.53
CA GLN A 148 10.37 3.84 6.97
C GLN A 148 9.79 2.53 7.51
N PHE A 149 10.62 1.66 8.12
CA PHE A 149 10.18 0.33 8.57
C PHE A 149 8.95 0.36 9.49
N PRO A 150 8.88 1.23 10.52
CA PRO A 150 7.68 1.34 11.36
C PRO A 150 6.43 1.73 10.56
N GLY A 151 6.57 2.60 9.55
CA GLY A 151 5.48 3.03 8.69
C GLY A 151 4.97 1.91 7.81
N VAL A 152 5.88 1.15 7.18
CA VAL A 152 5.51 0.00 6.35
C VAL A 152 4.88 -1.12 7.20
N LEU A 153 5.39 -1.36 8.42
CA LEU A 153 4.79 -2.32 9.35
C LEU A 153 3.38 -1.89 9.77
N MET A 154 3.17 -0.61 10.08
CA MET A 154 1.86 -0.07 10.44
C MET A 154 0.88 -0.16 9.26
N LEU A 155 1.34 0.12 8.03
CA LEU A 155 0.56 -0.11 6.81
C LEU A 155 0.22 -1.61 6.67
N GLY A 156 1.18 -2.48 6.95
CA GLY A 156 1.04 -3.92 7.19
C GLY A 156 -0.25 -4.26 7.94
N LEU A 157 -0.32 -3.79 9.18
CA LEU A 157 -1.41 -4.00 10.14
C LEU A 157 -2.72 -3.36 9.69
N LEU A 158 -2.69 -2.10 9.24
CA LEU A 158 -3.84 -1.36 8.73
C LEU A 158 -4.61 -2.17 7.68
N LEU A 159 -3.88 -2.73 6.71
CA LEU A 159 -4.48 -3.45 5.59
C LEU A 159 -5.01 -4.83 5.97
N VAL A 160 -4.42 -5.48 7.00
CA VAL A 160 -5.00 -6.70 7.60
C VAL A 160 -6.32 -6.37 8.32
N TRP A 161 -6.35 -5.27 9.09
CA TRP A 161 -7.58 -4.84 9.76
C TRP A 161 -8.66 -4.42 8.76
N ALA A 162 -8.29 -3.82 7.64
CA ALA A 162 -9.22 -3.51 6.55
C ALA A 162 -9.86 -4.77 5.95
N LYS A 163 -9.07 -5.83 5.73
CA LYS A 163 -9.59 -7.15 5.28
C LYS A 163 -10.57 -7.73 6.29
N ARG A 164 -10.22 -7.71 7.59
CA ARG A 164 -11.10 -8.21 8.66
C ARG A 164 -12.41 -7.42 8.74
N TRP A 165 -12.35 -6.09 8.65
CA TRP A 165 -13.54 -5.23 8.61
C TRP A 165 -14.49 -5.62 7.47
N ARG A 166 -13.96 -6.00 6.30
CA ARG A 166 -14.78 -6.44 5.15
C ARG A 166 -15.03 -7.94 5.11
N ARG A 167 -14.94 -8.64 6.25
CA ARG A 167 -15.21 -10.08 6.38
C ARG A 167 -14.40 -10.94 5.40
N GLY A 168 -13.14 -10.58 5.20
CA GLY A 168 -12.21 -11.32 4.32
C GLY A 168 -12.03 -10.73 2.92
N ARG A 169 -12.94 -9.84 2.45
CA ARG A 169 -12.81 -9.20 1.14
C ARG A 169 -11.62 -8.26 1.05
N LEU A 170 -10.95 -8.24 -0.10
CA LEU A 170 -9.73 -7.45 -0.33
C LEU A 170 -9.98 -6.02 -0.79
N GLY A 171 -11.18 -5.67 -1.25
CA GLY A 171 -11.46 -4.37 -1.88
C GLY A 171 -11.01 -3.19 -1.04
N LEU A 172 -11.37 -3.15 0.25
CA LEU A 172 -10.97 -2.05 1.13
C LEU A 172 -9.43 -1.99 1.31
N SER A 173 -8.77 -3.13 1.48
CA SER A 173 -7.29 -3.18 1.60
C SER A 173 -6.63 -2.69 0.31
N MET A 174 -7.06 -3.19 -0.86
CA MET A 174 -6.58 -2.76 -2.17
C MET A 174 -6.78 -1.26 -2.36
N GLY A 175 -7.96 -0.76 -2.01
CA GLY A 175 -8.30 0.65 -2.08
C GLY A 175 -7.43 1.50 -1.18
N LEU A 176 -7.32 1.17 0.11
CA LEU A 176 -6.52 1.94 1.06
C LEU A 176 -5.04 1.99 0.65
N HIS A 177 -4.50 0.84 0.26
CA HIS A 177 -3.13 0.74 -0.21
C HIS A 177 -2.92 1.61 -1.47
N ALA A 178 -3.75 1.42 -2.49
CA ALA A 178 -3.70 2.21 -3.72
C ALA A 178 -3.89 3.70 -3.45
N GLY A 179 -4.80 4.10 -2.56
CA GLY A 179 -5.07 5.51 -2.26
C GLY A 179 -3.87 6.22 -1.63
N LEU A 180 -3.19 5.56 -0.69
CA LEU A 180 -1.98 6.08 -0.05
C LEU A 180 -0.83 6.19 -1.07
N VAL A 181 -0.60 5.14 -1.86
CA VAL A 181 0.43 5.13 -2.91
C VAL A 181 0.14 6.19 -3.97
N TRP A 182 -1.12 6.33 -4.39
CA TRP A 182 -1.54 7.29 -5.41
C TRP A 182 -1.35 8.74 -4.95
N GLY A 183 -1.80 9.06 -3.74
CA GLY A 183 -1.59 10.40 -3.17
C GLY A 183 -0.12 10.76 -3.10
N TYR A 184 0.72 9.82 -2.63
CA TYR A 184 2.17 10.02 -2.57
C TYR A 184 2.79 10.15 -3.97
N TYR A 185 2.35 9.34 -4.94
CA TYR A 185 2.80 9.43 -6.33
C TYR A 185 2.52 10.81 -6.92
N ILE A 186 1.30 11.33 -6.76
CA ILE A 186 0.93 12.67 -7.25
C ILE A 186 1.88 13.73 -6.68
N ILE A 187 2.14 13.69 -5.38
CA ILE A 187 2.99 14.68 -4.70
C ILE A 187 4.45 14.55 -5.12
N ASN A 188 4.99 13.33 -5.10
CA ASN A 188 6.41 13.06 -5.30
C ASN A 188 6.81 13.13 -6.79
N VAL A 189 6.08 12.43 -7.67
CA VAL A 189 6.36 12.44 -9.12
C VAL A 189 5.93 13.77 -9.75
N GLY A 190 4.83 14.36 -9.25
CA GLY A 190 4.44 15.71 -9.63
C GLY A 190 5.36 16.80 -9.11
N GLN A 191 6.30 16.48 -8.22
CA GLN A 191 7.22 17.43 -7.57
C GLN A 191 6.49 18.63 -6.97
N LEU A 192 5.31 18.38 -6.39
CA LEU A 192 4.37 19.42 -5.97
C LEU A 192 4.79 20.13 -4.68
N ILE A 193 5.80 19.61 -4.00
CA ILE A 193 6.29 20.16 -2.74
C ILE A 193 7.81 20.25 -2.72
N ARG A 194 8.30 21.16 -1.90
CA ARG A 194 9.68 21.17 -1.41
C ARG A 194 9.65 21.39 0.09
N TYR A 195 10.30 20.51 0.86
CA TYR A 195 10.43 20.70 2.29
C TYR A 195 11.24 21.97 2.60
N SER A 196 10.76 22.77 3.56
CA SER A 196 11.39 24.04 3.93
C SER A 196 12.54 23.85 4.92
N HIS A 197 12.66 22.66 5.51
CA HIS A 197 13.61 22.32 6.57
C HIS A 197 13.52 23.24 7.81
N THR A 198 12.35 23.82 8.06
CA THR A 198 12.06 24.59 9.29
C THR A 198 11.95 23.70 10.52
N VAL A 199 11.64 22.42 10.32
CA VAL A 199 11.70 21.35 11.33
C VAL A 199 12.62 20.23 10.85
N PRO A 200 13.17 19.40 11.76
CA PRO A 200 14.02 18.27 11.38
C PRO A 200 13.31 17.27 10.48
N ASP A 201 14.04 16.65 9.56
CA ASP A 201 13.48 15.70 8.58
C ASP A 201 12.80 14.47 9.22
N TRP A 202 13.16 14.10 10.45
CA TRP A 202 12.47 13.00 11.16
C TRP A 202 11.04 13.37 11.58
N VAL A 203 10.67 14.65 11.57
CA VAL A 203 9.29 15.12 11.82
C VAL A 203 8.44 14.90 10.58
N THR A 204 8.87 15.40 9.43
CA THR A 204 8.10 15.39 8.17
C THR A 204 8.30 14.12 7.35
N GLY A 205 9.53 13.62 7.25
CA GLY A 205 9.85 12.44 6.47
C GLY A 205 11.31 12.40 6.04
N VAL A 206 12.09 11.49 6.63
CA VAL A 206 13.49 11.27 6.23
C VAL A 206 13.55 10.84 4.77
N ASN A 207 14.47 11.46 4.00
CA ASN A 207 14.62 11.25 2.56
C ASN A 207 13.35 11.58 1.74
N ASN A 208 12.60 12.60 2.14
CA ASN A 208 11.35 13.04 1.51
C ASN A 208 10.23 11.97 1.51
N ASN A 209 10.32 10.95 2.38
CA ASN A 209 9.29 9.93 2.51
C ASN A 209 8.55 10.08 3.84
N PRO A 210 7.24 10.40 3.84
CA PRO A 210 6.47 10.61 5.06
C PRO A 210 6.39 9.37 5.94
N LEU A 211 6.50 8.15 5.41
CA LEU A 211 6.54 6.92 6.22
C LEU A 211 7.76 6.87 7.15
N GLY A 212 8.82 7.62 6.83
CA GLY A 212 10.01 7.77 7.67
C GLY A 212 9.92 8.95 8.65
N GLY A 213 8.79 9.64 8.74
CA GLY A 213 8.58 10.82 9.57
C GLY A 213 7.51 10.61 10.64
N LEU A 214 7.60 11.36 11.74
CA LEU A 214 6.64 11.34 12.84
C LEU A 214 5.20 11.64 12.37
N ILE A 215 5.04 12.62 11.49
CA ILE A 215 3.72 13.06 11.02
C ILE A 215 3.07 12.00 10.13
N GLY A 216 3.83 11.37 9.23
CA GLY A 216 3.31 10.24 8.46
C GLY A 216 2.93 9.05 9.34
N LEU A 217 3.74 8.72 10.35
CA LEU A 217 3.38 7.69 11.33
C LEU A 217 2.12 8.05 12.11
N LEU A 218 1.93 9.32 12.49
CA LEU A 218 0.74 9.79 13.20
C LEU A 218 -0.52 9.61 12.35
N PHE A 219 -0.53 10.13 11.12
CA PHE A 219 -1.68 10.01 10.20
C PHE A 219 -2.00 8.54 9.90
N LEU A 220 -0.97 7.73 9.64
CA LEU A 220 -1.15 6.31 9.38
C LEU A 220 -1.69 5.56 10.61
N SER A 221 -1.22 5.91 11.81
CA SER A 221 -1.70 5.32 13.08
C SER A 221 -3.15 5.68 13.36
N VAL A 222 -3.54 6.95 13.15
CA VAL A 222 -4.94 7.39 13.29
C VAL A 222 -5.84 6.61 12.33
N LEU A 223 -5.44 6.49 11.07
CA LEU A 223 -6.17 5.71 10.08
C LEU A 223 -6.26 4.23 10.47
N ALA A 224 -5.16 3.64 10.94
CA ALA A 224 -5.09 2.24 11.36
C ALA A 224 -5.99 1.96 12.57
N LEU A 225 -5.99 2.82 13.59
CA LEU A 225 -6.86 2.71 14.75
C LEU A 225 -8.34 2.87 14.35
N TRP A 226 -8.66 3.82 13.48
CA TRP A 226 -10.03 4.00 12.98
C TRP A 226 -10.53 2.76 12.22
N VAL A 227 -9.71 2.19 11.33
CA VAL A 227 -10.04 0.94 10.62
C VAL A 227 -10.20 -0.22 11.60
N ARG A 228 -9.29 -0.35 12.57
CA ARG A 228 -9.33 -1.43 13.58
C ARG A 228 -10.62 -1.39 14.40
N GLN A 229 -11.04 -0.22 14.85
CA GLN A 229 -12.28 -0.06 15.63
C GLN A 229 -13.53 -0.45 14.85
N ARG A 230 -13.52 -0.30 13.52
CA ARG A 230 -14.65 -0.67 12.66
C ARG A 230 -14.71 -2.17 12.33
N GLY A 231 -13.57 -2.86 12.42
CA GLY A 231 -13.46 -4.29 12.14
C GLY A 231 -13.33 -5.20 13.36
N SER A 232 -13.33 -4.63 14.56
CA SER A 232 -13.38 -5.37 15.84
C SER A 232 -14.83 -5.66 16.23
#